data_AF-A0A0P9D141-F1
#
_entry.id   AF-A0A0P9D141-F1
#
_cell.length_a   1.000
_cell.length_b   1.000
_cell.length_c   1.000
_cell.angle_alpha   90.00
_cell.angle_beta   90.00
_cell.angle_gamma   90.00
#
_symmetry.space_group_name_H-M   'P 1'
#
loop_
_entity.id
_entity.type
_entity.pdbx_description
1 polymer ?
#
loop_
_entity_poly.entity_id
_entity_poly.type
_entity_poly.pdbx_seq_one_letter_code
_entity_poly.pdbx_strand_id
1 'polypeptide(L)'
;LLHLAVGRRVRLRLAPAGGEPYELALRPVTSGAYDQLRYRGWVHANKAYVSKVSNGRLGYVHIRRMDYDSYQQFLADLDSENHSKAGVIVDLRFNPGGFISTFILDVLARRSVLLKTFRNRRPIDAGYASGNRLLNKPTILVINENSYSNAEIMAESYRRLGLGK
;
A
#
# COMPACT_ATOMS: atom_id res chain seq x y z
N LEU A 1 19.53 -9.78 24.50
CA LEU A 1 18.46 -10.02 25.50
C LEU A 1 17.19 -10.58 24.86
N LEU A 2 16.51 -9.85 23.95
CA LEU A 2 15.23 -10.34 23.40
C LEU A 2 15.35 -11.39 22.27
N HIS A 3 16.49 -11.47 21.58
CA HIS A 3 16.67 -12.37 20.45
C HIS A 3 16.59 -13.87 20.82
N LEU A 4 16.89 -14.24 22.07
CA LEU A 4 16.78 -15.63 22.58
C LEU A 4 15.38 -15.99 23.10
N ALA A 5 14.47 -15.01 23.15
CA ALA A 5 13.15 -15.17 23.77
C ALA A 5 11.99 -15.01 22.77
N VAL A 6 12.28 -15.05 21.46
CA VAL A 6 11.27 -14.95 20.39
C VAL A 6 10.14 -15.96 20.63
N GLY A 7 8.91 -15.48 20.56
CA GLY A 7 7.72 -16.31 20.72
C GLY A 7 7.41 -16.73 22.16
N ARG A 8 8.24 -16.41 23.15
CA ARG A 8 7.99 -16.66 24.59
C ARG A 8 7.58 -15.37 25.30
N ARG A 9 6.67 -15.46 26.27
CA ARG A 9 6.30 -14.32 27.11
C ARG A 9 7.45 -13.99 28.05
N VAL A 10 7.91 -12.75 28.05
CA VAL A 10 8.95 -12.24 28.97
C VAL A 10 8.41 -11.03 29.72
N ARG A 11 8.90 -10.80 30.94
CA ARG A 11 8.66 -9.57 31.70
C ARG A 11 9.90 -8.69 31.59
N LEU A 12 9.71 -7.43 31.21
CA LEU A 12 10.75 -6.40 31.21
C LEU A 12 10.38 -5.33 32.22
N ARG A 13 11.36 -4.91 33.02
CA ARG A 13 11.26 -3.69 33.81
C ARG A 13 11.81 -2.55 32.97
N LEU A 14 10.97 -1.56 32.68
CA LEU A 14 11.31 -0.38 31.89
C LEU A 14 11.39 0.83 32.82
N ALA A 15 12.43 1.64 32.67
CA ALA A 15 12.60 2.90 33.39
C ALA A 15 12.53 4.05 32.38
N PRO A 16 11.36 4.68 32.18
CA PRO A 16 11.23 5.82 31.27
C PRO A 16 11.96 7.04 31.82
N ALA A 17 12.45 7.91 30.93
CA ALA A 17 13.06 9.18 31.35
C ALA A 17 12.00 10.06 32.04
N GLY A 18 12.18 10.33 33.34
CA GLY A 18 11.29 11.17 34.14
C GLY A 18 10.05 10.48 34.69
N GLY A 19 9.97 9.15 34.69
CA GLY A 19 8.85 8.41 35.28
C GLY A 19 9.30 7.20 36.10
N GLU A 20 8.39 6.69 36.94
CA GLU A 20 8.66 5.53 37.79
C GLU A 20 8.86 4.26 36.94
N PRO A 21 9.82 3.38 37.32
CA PRO A 21 10.00 2.11 36.65
C PRO A 21 8.73 1.25 36.73
N TYR A 22 8.34 0.64 35.61
CA TYR A 22 7.19 -0.25 35.53
C TYR A 22 7.56 -1.57 34.86
N GLU A 23 6.80 -2.62 35.17
CA GLU A 23 6.95 -3.92 34.51
C GLU A 23 5.95 -4.09 33.37
N LEU A 24 6.43 -4.61 32.25
CA LEU A 24 5.63 -4.95 31.08
C LEU A 24 5.88 -6.39 30.67
N ALA A 25 4.81 -7.16 30.54
CA ALA A 25 4.88 -8.47 29.92
C ALA A 25 4.70 -8.33 28.40
N LEU A 26 5.67 -8.81 27.62
CA LEU A 26 5.62 -8.78 26.16
C LEU A 26 6.04 -10.11 25.54
N ARG A 27 5.75 -10.27 24.25
CA ARG A 27 6.15 -11.41 23.44
C ARG A 27 7.06 -10.92 22.31
N PRO A 28 8.38 -11.15 22.37
CA PRO A 28 9.29 -10.71 21.33
C PRO A 28 8.97 -11.41 20.00
N VAL A 29 9.14 -10.67 18.91
CA VAL A 29 8.98 -11.17 17.54
C VAL A 29 10.35 -11.33 16.88
N THR A 30 10.40 -12.05 15.76
CA THR A 30 11.60 -12.12 14.92
C THR A 30 11.95 -10.75 14.34
N SER A 31 13.20 -10.55 13.92
CA SER A 31 13.61 -9.35 13.18
C SER A 31 12.75 -9.13 11.93
N GLY A 32 12.50 -10.18 11.14
CA GLY A 32 11.65 -10.07 9.95
C GLY A 32 10.21 -9.65 10.25
N ALA A 33 9.62 -10.14 11.34
CA ALA A 33 8.28 -9.71 11.77
C ALA A 33 8.28 -8.27 12.28
N TYR A 34 9.34 -7.85 12.97
CA TYR A 34 9.54 -6.46 13.36
C TYR A 34 9.67 -5.54 12.13
N ASP A 35 10.45 -5.92 11.13
CA ASP A 35 10.60 -5.16 9.89
C ASP A 35 9.28 -5.06 9.12
N GLN A 36 8.48 -6.13 9.08
CA GLN A 36 7.15 -6.11 8.50
C GLN A 36 6.20 -5.17 9.27
N LEU A 37 6.27 -5.13 10.61
CA LEU A 37 5.50 -4.19 11.42
C LEU A 37 5.90 -2.74 11.15
N ARG A 38 7.21 -2.46 11.07
CA ARG A 38 7.73 -1.13 10.71
C ARG A 38 7.25 -0.70 9.33
N TYR A 39 7.36 -1.59 8.34
CA TYR A 39 6.90 -1.34 6.99
C TYR A 39 5.41 -0.99 6.97
N ARG A 40 4.55 -1.79 7.61
CA ARG A 40 3.11 -1.51 7.70
C ARG A 40 2.82 -0.19 8.40
N GLY A 41 3.54 0.12 9.47
CA GLY A 41 3.43 1.41 10.17
C GLY A 41 3.77 2.60 9.27
N TRP A 42 4.83 2.48 8.46
CA TRP A 42 5.22 3.50 7.48
C TRP A 42 4.16 3.67 6.37
N VAL A 43 3.65 2.59 5.79
CA VAL A 43 2.56 2.65 4.80
C VAL A 43 1.31 3.31 5.39
N HIS A 44 0.93 2.92 6.61
CA HIS A 44 -0.23 3.49 7.30
C HIS A 44 -0.06 4.99 7.56
N ALA A 45 1.13 5.41 8.02
CA ALA A 45 1.44 6.82 8.23
C ALA A 45 1.36 7.64 6.92
N ASN A 46 1.86 7.11 5.80
CA ASN A 46 1.72 7.77 4.50
C ASN A 46 0.26 7.84 4.05
N LYS A 47 -0.52 6.77 4.19
CA LYS A 47 -1.97 6.80 3.89
C LYS A 47 -2.70 7.84 4.73
N ALA A 48 -2.40 7.92 6.03
CA ALA A 48 -2.97 8.92 6.93
C ALA A 48 -2.55 10.35 6.54
N TYR A 49 -1.28 10.55 6.17
CA TYR A 49 -0.78 11.83 5.67
C TYR A 49 -1.51 12.26 4.40
N VAL A 50 -1.58 11.40 3.38
CA VAL A 50 -2.28 11.66 2.11
C VAL A 50 -3.74 11.99 2.35
N SER A 51 -4.42 11.22 3.21
CA SER A 51 -5.79 11.49 3.60
C SER A 51 -5.92 12.87 4.24
N LYS A 52 -5.06 13.21 5.21
CA LYS A 52 -5.08 14.51 5.89
C LYS A 52 -4.87 15.68 4.94
N VAL A 53 -3.81 15.66 4.13
CA VAL A 53 -3.47 16.80 3.26
C VAL A 53 -4.42 16.95 2.07
N SER A 54 -5.07 15.86 1.65
CA SER A 54 -6.05 15.89 0.56
C SER A 54 -7.50 16.09 1.03
N ASN A 55 -7.74 16.28 2.33
CA ASN A 55 -9.07 16.29 2.94
C ASN A 55 -9.89 15.03 2.58
N GLY A 56 -9.24 13.87 2.63
CA GLY A 56 -9.81 12.56 2.37
C GLY A 56 -10.06 12.22 0.89
N ARG A 57 -9.74 13.13 -0.04
CA ARG A 57 -10.04 12.98 -1.47
C ARG A 57 -9.14 11.99 -2.20
N LEU A 58 -7.89 11.83 -1.75
CA LEU A 58 -6.91 10.96 -2.40
C LEU A 58 -6.75 9.63 -1.67
N GLY A 59 -6.50 8.59 -2.45
CA GLY A 59 -6.10 7.28 -2.02
C GLY A 59 -4.59 7.11 -2.04
N TYR A 60 -4.10 6.06 -1.39
CA TYR A 60 -2.67 5.73 -1.34
C TYR A 60 -2.50 4.21 -1.36
N VAL A 61 -1.62 3.75 -2.22
CA VAL A 61 -1.15 2.36 -2.26
C VAL A 61 0.37 2.36 -2.39
N HIS A 62 1.03 1.43 -1.72
CA HIS A 62 2.47 1.25 -1.84
C HIS A 62 2.78 -0.17 -2.29
N ILE A 63 3.56 -0.30 -3.36
CA ILE A 63 3.95 -1.59 -3.91
C ILE A 63 5.39 -1.84 -3.47
N ARG A 64 5.56 -2.70 -2.46
CA ARG A 64 6.85 -2.92 -1.79
C ARG A 64 7.91 -3.51 -2.70
N ARG A 65 7.53 -4.46 -3.54
CA ARG A 65 8.39 -5.25 -4.43
C ARG A 65 7.59 -5.62 -5.66
N MET A 66 8.25 -6.04 -6.73
CA MET A 66 7.56 -6.56 -7.91
C MET A 66 7.44 -8.10 -7.87
N ASP A 67 6.88 -8.64 -6.78
CA ASP A 67 6.59 -10.07 -6.61
C ASP A 67 5.09 -10.34 -6.47
N TYR A 68 4.69 -11.61 -6.56
CA TYR A 68 3.27 -11.97 -6.60
C TYR A 68 2.53 -11.62 -5.30
N ASP A 69 3.18 -11.71 -4.15
CA ASP A 69 2.60 -11.30 -2.87
C ASP A 69 2.28 -9.80 -2.86
N SER A 70 3.19 -8.98 -3.38
CA SER A 70 2.95 -7.54 -3.54
C SER A 70 1.83 -7.26 -4.56
N TYR A 71 1.69 -8.08 -5.61
CA TYR A 71 0.56 -7.98 -6.55
C TYR A 71 -0.78 -8.29 -5.86
N GLN A 72 -0.85 -9.35 -5.05
CA GLN A 72 -2.07 -9.67 -4.29
C GLN A 72 -2.42 -8.56 -3.30
N GLN A 73 -1.42 -8.03 -2.59
CA GLN A 73 -1.63 -6.89 -1.69
C GLN A 73 -2.09 -5.65 -2.45
N PHE A 74 -1.49 -5.34 -3.61
CA PHE A 74 -1.94 -4.23 -4.46
C PHE A 74 -3.41 -4.37 -4.85
N LEU A 75 -3.84 -5.57 -5.29
CA LEU A 75 -5.24 -5.82 -5.61
C LEU A 75 -6.16 -5.68 -4.39
N ALA A 76 -5.71 -6.15 -3.22
CA ALA A 76 -6.46 -5.99 -1.97
C ALA A 76 -6.56 -4.52 -1.55
N ASP A 77 -5.52 -3.73 -1.80
CA ASP A 77 -5.48 -2.30 -1.51
C ASP A 77 -6.38 -1.50 -2.48
N LEU A 78 -6.72 -2.02 -3.66
CA LEU A 78 -7.75 -1.44 -4.55
C LEU A 78 -9.17 -1.76 -4.04
N ASP A 79 -9.39 -1.53 -2.75
CA ASP A 79 -10.65 -1.75 -2.07
C ASP A 79 -11.67 -0.63 -2.34
N SER A 80 -12.83 -0.74 -1.68
CA SER A 80 -13.89 0.26 -1.78
C SER A 80 -13.44 1.66 -1.33
N GLU A 81 -12.46 1.75 -0.43
CA GLU A 81 -11.92 3.04 -0.01
C GLU A 81 -11.21 3.70 -1.19
N ASN A 82 -10.26 3.04 -1.83
CA ASN A 82 -9.54 3.60 -2.98
C ASN A 82 -10.45 3.86 -4.18
N HIS A 83 -11.46 3.02 -4.43
CA HIS A 83 -12.47 3.26 -5.46
C HIS A 83 -13.38 4.47 -5.17
N SER A 84 -13.55 4.85 -3.90
CA SER A 84 -14.32 6.04 -3.52
C SER A 84 -13.55 7.36 -3.69
N LYS A 85 -12.23 7.29 -3.91
CA LYS A 85 -11.37 8.47 -4.03
C LYS A 85 -11.48 9.15 -5.39
N ALA A 86 -11.06 10.41 -5.43
CA ALA A 86 -10.94 11.20 -6.65
C ALA A 86 -9.72 10.80 -7.49
N GLY A 87 -8.69 10.24 -6.84
CA GLY A 87 -7.50 9.69 -7.46
C GLY A 87 -6.66 8.93 -6.43
N VAL A 88 -5.68 8.14 -6.90
CA VAL A 88 -4.86 7.28 -6.04
C VAL A 88 -3.37 7.52 -6.32
N ILE A 89 -2.59 7.73 -5.26
CA ILE A 89 -1.14 7.75 -5.32
C ILE A 89 -0.63 6.31 -5.33
N VAL A 90 0.14 5.96 -6.35
CA VAL A 90 0.85 4.68 -6.45
C VAL A 90 2.31 4.93 -6.10
N ASP A 91 2.76 4.42 -4.97
CA ASP A 91 4.11 4.66 -4.44
C ASP A 91 4.99 3.42 -4.65
N LEU A 92 6.08 3.58 -5.40
CA LEU A 92 7.11 2.56 -5.65
C LEU A 92 8.44 2.91 -4.98
N ARG A 93 8.51 3.94 -4.12
CA ARG A 93 9.77 4.30 -3.46
C ARG A 93 10.33 3.08 -2.72
N PHE A 94 11.64 2.88 -2.84
CA PHE A 94 12.34 1.73 -2.26
C PHE A 94 11.94 0.34 -2.82
N ASN A 95 11.26 0.29 -3.97
CA ASN A 95 10.92 -0.97 -4.62
C ASN A 95 12.14 -1.54 -5.39
N PRO A 96 12.65 -2.73 -5.01
CA PRO A 96 13.86 -3.30 -5.60
C PRO A 96 13.63 -4.08 -6.91
N GLY A 97 12.44 -3.97 -7.51
CA GLY A 97 12.09 -4.70 -8.73
C GLY A 97 11.59 -6.13 -8.49
N GLY A 98 11.70 -6.96 -9.51
CA GLY A 98 11.00 -8.26 -9.65
C GLY A 98 10.45 -8.43 -11.08
N PHE A 99 9.17 -8.81 -11.25
CA PHE A 99 8.62 -9.14 -12.56
C PHE A 99 7.14 -8.74 -12.81
N ILE A 100 6.41 -8.21 -11.83
CA ILE A 100 4.95 -7.99 -11.97
C ILE A 100 4.54 -6.67 -12.65
N SER A 101 5.46 -5.86 -13.18
CA SER A 101 5.14 -4.55 -13.79
C SER A 101 3.97 -4.59 -14.76
N THR A 102 3.92 -5.58 -15.68
CA THR A 102 2.84 -5.74 -16.66
C THR A 102 1.49 -6.01 -16.00
N PHE A 103 1.45 -6.81 -14.93
CA PHE A 103 0.22 -7.08 -14.18
C PHE A 103 -0.33 -5.83 -13.49
N ILE A 104 0.55 -4.95 -13.00
CA ILE A 104 0.13 -3.67 -12.40
C ILE A 104 -0.36 -2.73 -13.50
N LEU A 105 0.37 -2.64 -14.62
CA LEU A 105 -0.01 -1.82 -15.76
C LEU A 105 -1.38 -2.22 -16.32
N ASP A 106 -1.68 -3.51 -16.43
CA ASP A 106 -2.98 -4.00 -16.90
C ASP A 106 -4.13 -3.47 -16.05
N VAL A 107 -3.96 -3.42 -14.72
CA VAL A 107 -4.96 -2.90 -13.78
C VAL A 107 -5.13 -1.39 -13.90
N LEU A 108 -4.02 -0.66 -14.04
CA LEU A 108 -4.00 0.81 -14.10
C LEU A 108 -4.43 1.36 -15.46
N ALA A 109 -4.15 0.63 -16.55
CA ALA A 109 -4.51 0.98 -17.92
C ALA A 109 -5.97 0.64 -18.24
N ARG A 110 -6.56 -0.33 -17.54
CA ARG A 110 -7.96 -0.71 -17.77
C ARG A 110 -8.88 0.49 -17.55
N ARG A 111 -9.75 0.72 -18.54
CA ARG A 111 -10.82 1.71 -18.48
C ARG A 111 -12.16 0.99 -18.56
N SER A 112 -13.13 1.54 -17.85
CA SER A 112 -14.52 1.08 -17.85
C SER A 112 -15.40 2.32 -17.97
N VAL A 113 -16.43 2.24 -18.81
CA VAL A 113 -17.39 3.33 -19.03
C VAL A 113 -18.75 3.01 -18.43
N LEU A 114 -18.93 1.77 -17.95
CA LEU A 114 -20.19 1.27 -17.44
C LEU A 114 -20.28 1.56 -15.95
N LEU A 115 -21.38 2.17 -15.55
CA LEU A 115 -21.74 2.36 -14.15
C LEU A 115 -22.85 1.38 -13.78
N LYS A 116 -22.69 0.74 -12.63
CA LYS A 116 -23.73 -0.05 -11.97
C LYS A 116 -24.30 0.76 -10.82
N THR A 117 -25.62 0.84 -10.73
CA THR A 117 -26.29 1.49 -9.61
C THR A 117 -27.32 0.56 -8.98
N PHE A 118 -27.43 0.61 -7.67
CA PHE A 118 -28.50 -0.05 -6.92
C PHE A 118 -29.50 1.00 -6.47
N ARG A 119 -30.75 0.59 -6.22
CA ARG A 119 -31.79 1.50 -5.72
C ARG A 119 -31.28 2.27 -4.50
N ASN A 120 -31.38 3.60 -4.54
CA ASN A 120 -30.93 4.53 -3.49
C ASN A 120 -29.43 4.47 -3.15
N ARG A 121 -28.57 4.02 -4.08
CA ARG A 121 -27.11 4.04 -3.92
C ARG A 121 -26.46 4.90 -5.00
N ARG A 122 -25.25 5.38 -4.73
CA ARG A 122 -24.45 6.07 -5.74
C ARG A 122 -24.02 5.08 -6.82
N PRO A 123 -23.96 5.49 -8.10
CA PRO A 123 -23.37 4.68 -9.15
C PRO A 123 -21.91 4.34 -8.81
N ILE A 124 -21.52 3.10 -9.08
CA ILE A 124 -20.16 2.59 -8.96
C ILE A 124 -19.70 2.03 -10.31
N ASP A 125 -18.40 1.87 -10.50
CA ASP A 125 -17.87 1.22 -11.70
C ASP A 125 -18.39 -0.23 -11.80
N ALA A 126 -19.02 -0.58 -12.93
CA ALA A 126 -19.63 -1.89 -13.12
C ALA A 126 -18.59 -3.01 -13.18
N GLY A 127 -17.40 -2.72 -13.72
CA GLY A 127 -16.30 -3.67 -13.76
C GLY A 127 -15.77 -3.96 -12.36
N TYR A 128 -15.54 -2.92 -11.56
CA TYR A 128 -15.21 -3.09 -10.14
C TYR A 128 -16.28 -3.91 -9.40
N ALA A 129 -17.55 -3.57 -9.59
CA ALA A 129 -18.68 -4.28 -8.97
C ALA A 129 -18.82 -5.74 -9.42
N SER A 130 -18.17 -6.13 -10.51
CA SER A 130 -18.16 -7.50 -11.05
C SER A 130 -16.87 -8.26 -10.67
N GLY A 131 -16.02 -7.68 -9.82
CA GLY A 131 -14.76 -8.28 -9.39
C GLY A 131 -13.63 -8.17 -10.40
N ASN A 132 -13.76 -7.33 -11.43
CA ASN A 132 -12.67 -7.11 -12.37
C ASN A 132 -11.52 -6.35 -11.70
N ARG A 133 -10.29 -6.72 -12.03
CA ARG A 133 -9.08 -6.05 -11.55
C ARG A 133 -8.86 -4.75 -12.34
N LEU A 134 -9.50 -3.67 -11.91
CA LEU A 134 -9.28 -2.33 -12.43
C LEU A 134 -9.50 -1.29 -11.35
N LEU A 135 -8.79 -0.17 -11.45
CA LEU A 135 -9.02 0.98 -10.58
C LEU A 135 -9.93 2.02 -11.25
N ASN A 136 -9.68 2.33 -12.53
CA ASN A 136 -10.40 3.33 -13.31
C ASN A 136 -10.53 4.71 -12.59
N LYS A 137 -9.41 5.16 -12.00
CA LYS A 137 -9.26 6.49 -11.39
C LYS A 137 -7.99 7.15 -11.91
N PRO A 138 -7.91 8.49 -11.87
CA PRO A 138 -6.65 9.20 -12.02
C PRO A 138 -5.62 8.68 -11.02
N THR A 139 -4.40 8.48 -11.49
CA THR A 139 -3.28 8.06 -10.62
C THR A 139 -2.08 8.99 -10.80
N ILE A 140 -1.19 8.97 -9.82
CA ILE A 140 0.15 9.57 -9.90
C ILE A 140 1.14 8.54 -9.38
N LEU A 141 2.28 8.41 -10.04
CA LEU A 141 3.33 7.48 -9.67
C LEU A 141 4.43 8.21 -8.90
N VAL A 142 4.83 7.64 -7.76
CA VAL A 142 5.95 8.17 -6.96
C VAL A 142 7.09 7.15 -6.98
N ILE A 143 8.28 7.60 -7.35
CA ILE A 143 9.51 6.82 -7.37
C ILE A 143 10.63 7.59 -6.67
N ASN A 144 11.73 6.91 -6.37
CA ASN A 144 12.96 7.53 -5.89
C ASN A 144 14.19 6.76 -6.42
N GLU A 145 15.38 7.20 -6.02
CA GLU A 145 16.68 6.60 -6.39
C GLU A 145 16.84 5.14 -5.93
N ASN A 146 15.99 4.66 -5.03
CA ASN A 146 15.97 3.26 -4.59
C ASN A 146 14.87 2.42 -5.27
N SER A 147 14.25 2.96 -6.32
CA SER A 147 13.30 2.24 -7.17
C SER A 147 14.06 1.73 -8.39
N TYR A 148 14.33 0.42 -8.49
CA TYR A 148 15.21 -0.11 -9.54
C TYR A 148 14.69 -1.40 -10.21
N SER A 149 15.29 -1.76 -11.34
CA SER A 149 14.95 -2.92 -12.17
C SER A 149 13.50 -2.85 -12.69
N ASN A 150 12.63 -3.80 -12.34
CA ASN A 150 11.26 -3.83 -12.84
C ASN A 150 10.41 -2.64 -12.37
N ALA A 151 10.82 -1.93 -11.31
CA ALA A 151 10.23 -0.66 -10.92
C ALA A 151 10.52 0.48 -11.93
N GLU A 152 11.72 0.50 -12.54
CA GLU A 152 12.07 1.45 -13.59
C GLU A 152 11.29 1.17 -14.87
N ILE A 153 11.16 -0.11 -15.23
CA ILE A 153 10.31 -0.56 -16.34
C ILE A 153 8.87 -0.07 -16.12
N MET A 154 8.31 -0.30 -14.91
CA MET A 154 6.99 0.19 -14.56
C MET A 154 6.87 1.72 -14.71
N ALA A 155 7.84 2.48 -14.20
CA ALA A 155 7.82 3.94 -14.28
C ALA A 155 7.86 4.46 -15.72
N GLU A 156 8.75 3.92 -16.54
CA GLU A 156 8.86 4.31 -17.95
C GLU A 156 7.64 3.89 -18.75
N SER A 157 7.10 2.68 -18.53
CA SER A 157 5.87 2.22 -19.17
C SER A 157 4.66 3.07 -18.74
N TYR A 158 4.52 3.39 -17.45
CA TYR A 158 3.45 4.24 -16.93
C TYR A 158 3.45 5.62 -17.60
N ARG A 159 4.65 6.21 -17.75
CA ARG A 159 4.85 7.48 -18.46
C ARG A 159 4.50 7.38 -19.95
N ARG A 160 5.01 6.36 -20.65
CA ARG A 160 4.76 6.14 -22.09
C ARG A 160 3.30 5.87 -22.42
N LEU A 161 2.59 5.16 -21.54
CA LEU A 161 1.17 4.85 -21.69
C LEU A 161 0.26 6.02 -21.28
N GLY A 162 0.80 7.13 -20.76
CA GLY A 162 0.02 8.30 -20.36
C GLY A 162 -0.98 7.99 -19.25
N LEU A 163 -0.65 7.08 -18.33
CA LEU A 163 -1.56 6.63 -17.27
C LEU A 163 -1.77 7.67 -16.16
N GLY A 164 -0.88 8.66 -16.08
CA GLY A 164 -0.94 9.77 -15.14
C GLY A 164 0.34 10.60 -15.19
N LYS A 165 0.75 11.10 -14.03
CA LYS A 165 1.98 11.87 -13.84
C LYS A 165 3.01 11.08 -13.05
#